data_AF-A0A1F7VIU2-F1
#
_entry.id   AF-A0A1F7VIU2-F1
#
_cell.length_a   1.000
_cell.length_b   1.000
_cell.length_c   1.000
_cell.angle_alpha   90.00
_cell.angle_beta   90.00
_cell.angle_gamma   90.00
#
_symmetry.space_group_name_H-M   'P 1'
#
loop_
_entity.id
_entity.type
_entity.pdbx_description
1 polymer ?
#
loop_
_entity_poly.entity_id
_entity_poly.type
_entity_poly.pdbx_seq_one_letter_code
_entity_poly.pdbx_strand_id
1 'polypeptide(L)'
;MRTKKLSHSGFTLIEAFFTMFIITLFTSLAAGYVQRVRQEARDVKRLADLRQVSAALTLFEHQRGNYPLGTHVLLGAPEASALDHRGWVSAPEDPAYLTRLEPDPLAAATLPCVKNVPQPCAYNYSSADGGDYSIRFYLEHGVAPLSAPGTYQLTSQGYRP
;
A
#
# COMPACT_ATOMS: atom_id res chain seq x y z
N MET A 1 -8.12 -50.17 45.41
CA MET A 1 -7.74 -49.07 44.51
C MET A 1 -8.88 -48.06 44.49
N ARG A 2 -8.77 -46.92 45.20
CA ARG A 2 -9.85 -45.90 45.28
C ARG A 2 -9.72 -44.94 44.10
N THR A 3 -10.64 -45.01 43.15
CA THR A 3 -10.74 -44.05 42.04
C THR A 3 -11.33 -42.74 42.56
N LYS A 4 -10.54 -41.66 42.54
CA LYS A 4 -11.03 -40.30 42.81
C LYS A 4 -11.97 -39.91 41.66
N LYS A 5 -13.27 -39.75 41.94
CA LYS A 5 -14.19 -39.08 41.01
C LYS A 5 -13.76 -37.61 40.86
N LEU A 6 -13.41 -37.20 39.65
CA LEU A 6 -13.23 -35.79 39.29
C LEU A 6 -14.62 -35.15 39.23
N SER A 7 -14.87 -34.15 40.08
CA SER A 7 -16.09 -33.34 40.03
C SER A 7 -16.08 -32.48 38.77
N HIS A 8 -16.92 -32.81 37.79
CA HIS A 8 -17.17 -31.93 36.65
C HIS A 8 -18.20 -30.87 37.07
N SER A 9 -17.72 -29.72 37.54
CA SER A 9 -18.55 -28.52 37.70
C SER A 9 -18.72 -27.87 36.34
N GLY A 10 -19.97 -27.73 35.87
CA GLY A 10 -20.30 -27.01 34.64
C GLY A 10 -20.40 -25.49 34.86
N PHE A 11 -20.24 -24.72 33.79
CA PHE A 11 -20.47 -23.28 33.79
C PHE A 11 -21.93 -22.95 34.11
N THR A 12 -22.17 -21.88 34.87
CA THR A 12 -23.53 -21.40 35.13
C THR A 12 -24.05 -20.57 33.96
N LEU A 13 -25.38 -20.53 33.76
CA LEU A 13 -26.00 -19.78 32.66
C LEU A 13 -25.69 -18.28 32.73
N ILE A 14 -25.69 -17.73 33.94
CA ILE A 14 -25.37 -16.31 34.17
C ILE A 14 -23.91 -15.98 33.83
N GLU A 15 -23.00 -16.93 34.04
CA GLU A 15 -21.56 -16.74 33.78
C GLU A 15 -21.25 -16.81 32.28
N ALA A 16 -21.90 -17.73 31.55
CA ALA A 16 -21.82 -17.77 30.10
C ALA A 16 -22.43 -16.49 29.46
N PHE A 17 -23.55 -16.02 30.00
CA PHE A 17 -24.20 -14.77 29.57
C PHE A 17 -23.29 -13.55 29.79
N PHE A 18 -22.74 -13.41 31.00
CA PHE A 18 -21.90 -12.28 31.37
C PHE A 18 -20.60 -12.25 30.55
N THR A 19 -20.03 -13.41 30.24
CA THR A 19 -18.83 -13.52 29.42
C THR A 19 -19.07 -13.02 27.99
N MET A 20 -20.17 -13.42 27.35
CA MET A 20 -20.52 -12.94 26.01
C MET A 20 -20.82 -11.43 26.00
N PHE A 21 -21.44 -10.92 27.06
CA PHE A 21 -21.69 -9.49 27.24
C PHE A 21 -20.37 -8.69 27.28
N ILE A 22 -19.41 -9.13 28.10
CA ILE A 22 -18.11 -8.45 28.23
C ILE A 22 -17.30 -8.54 26.92
N ILE A 23 -17.25 -9.71 26.27
CA ILE A 23 -16.52 -9.88 25.00
C ILE A 23 -17.09 -8.92 23.94
N THR A 24 -18.41 -8.82 23.84
CA THR A 24 -19.06 -7.94 22.86
C THR A 24 -18.73 -6.47 23.12
N LEU A 25 -18.74 -6.06 24.39
CA LEU A 25 -18.36 -4.70 24.80
C LEU A 25 -16.91 -4.36 24.42
N PHE A 26 -15.95 -5.25 24.72
CA PHE A 26 -14.56 -5.00 24.36
C PHE A 26 -14.32 -5.04 22.84
N THR A 27 -15.05 -5.90 22.13
CA THR A 27 -14.92 -6.04 20.67
C THR A 27 -15.34 -4.75 19.96
N SER A 28 -16.40 -4.06 20.43
CA SER A 28 -16.86 -2.81 19.81
C SER A 28 -15.85 -1.67 19.97
N LEU A 29 -15.20 -1.55 21.13
CA LEU A 29 -14.18 -0.55 21.39
C LEU A 29 -12.91 -0.77 20.56
N ALA A 30 -12.53 -2.04 20.33
CA ALA A 30 -11.32 -2.38 19.58
C ALA A 30 -11.45 -2.13 18.06
N ALA A 31 -12.67 -2.15 17.50
CA ALA A 31 -12.89 -2.12 16.06
C ALA A 31 -12.31 -0.87 15.38
N GLY A 32 -12.48 0.32 15.97
CA GLY A 32 -11.96 1.58 15.40
C GLY A 32 -10.44 1.63 15.35
N TYR A 33 -9.77 1.10 16.39
CA TYR A 33 -8.31 1.04 16.45
C TYR A 33 -7.73 0.12 15.38
N VAL A 34 -8.35 -1.04 15.17
CA VAL A 34 -7.91 -2.01 14.14
C VAL A 34 -8.01 -1.41 12.73
N GLN A 35 -9.07 -0.64 12.44
CA GLN A 35 -9.19 0.01 11.12
C GLN A 35 -8.07 1.00 10.87
N ARG A 36 -7.75 1.85 11.86
CA ARG A 36 -6.63 2.80 11.78
C ARG A 36 -5.30 2.10 11.55
N VAL A 37 -4.98 1.06 12.33
CA VAL A 37 -3.72 0.31 12.19
C VAL A 37 -3.60 -0.31 10.79
N ARG A 38 -4.70 -0.80 10.22
CA ARG A 38 -4.71 -1.33 8.84
C ARG A 38 -4.47 -0.24 7.80
N GLN A 39 -5.01 0.96 8.00
CA GLN A 39 -4.76 2.12 7.13
C GLN A 39 -3.28 2.52 7.17
N GLU A 40 -2.71 2.68 8.37
CA GLU A 40 -1.30 3.01 8.57
C GLU A 40 -0.37 1.93 7.97
N ALA A 41 -0.69 0.65 8.13
CA ALA A 41 0.08 -0.45 7.54
C ALA A 41 0.09 -0.40 6.00
N ARG A 42 -1.04 -0.06 5.38
CA ARG A 42 -1.12 0.13 3.92
C ARG A 42 -0.34 1.36 3.48
N ASP A 43 -0.43 2.46 4.21
CA ASP A 43 0.35 3.68 3.92
C ASP A 43 1.87 3.42 4.00
N VAL A 44 2.33 2.63 4.98
CA VAL A 44 3.73 2.18 5.05
C VAL A 44 4.12 1.34 3.84
N LYS A 45 3.28 0.38 3.44
CA LYS A 45 3.51 -0.44 2.23
C LYS A 45 3.61 0.45 0.99
N ARG A 46 2.71 1.42 0.83
CA ARG A 46 2.74 2.38 -0.28
C ARG A 46 4.05 3.15 -0.36
N LEU A 47 4.53 3.68 0.77
CA LEU A 47 5.81 4.39 0.79
C LEU A 47 7.00 3.46 0.50
N ALA A 48 6.97 2.21 0.96
CA ALA A 48 8.00 1.23 0.66
C ALA A 48 8.06 0.91 -0.84
N ASP A 49 6.91 0.67 -1.47
CA ASP A 49 6.78 0.41 -2.91
C ASP A 49 7.32 1.59 -3.73
N LEU A 50 6.94 2.82 -3.36
CA LEU A 50 7.39 4.03 -4.03
C LEU A 50 8.89 4.29 -3.87
N ARG A 51 9.50 3.92 -2.73
CA ARG A 51 10.96 3.99 -2.55
C ARG A 51 11.68 3.00 -3.48
N GLN A 52 11.16 1.79 -3.61
CA GLN A 52 11.70 0.79 -4.52
C GLN A 52 11.60 1.26 -5.98
N VAL A 53 10.45 1.81 -6.37
CA VAL A 53 10.24 2.39 -7.71
C VAL A 53 11.17 3.57 -7.95
N SER A 54 11.31 4.48 -6.98
CA SER A 54 12.21 5.64 -7.10
C SER A 54 13.65 5.21 -7.34
N ALA A 55 14.15 4.23 -6.58
CA ALA A 55 15.50 3.69 -6.78
C ALA A 55 15.67 3.05 -8.17
N ALA A 56 14.69 2.29 -8.64
CA ALA A 56 14.70 1.68 -9.97
C ALA A 56 14.70 2.73 -11.09
N LEU A 57 13.90 3.80 -10.93
CA LEU A 57 13.85 4.91 -11.88
C LEU A 57 15.16 5.70 -11.91
N THR A 58 15.80 5.93 -10.77
CA THR A 58 17.13 6.55 -10.70
C THR A 58 18.18 5.69 -11.41
N LEU A 59 18.13 4.37 -11.24
CA LEU A 59 19.05 3.46 -11.93
C LEU A 59 18.80 3.44 -13.45
N PHE A 60 17.53 3.44 -13.87
CA PHE A 60 17.16 3.54 -15.28
C PHE A 60 17.69 4.84 -15.89
N GLU A 61 17.48 5.98 -15.24
CA GLU A 61 17.95 7.28 -15.71
C GLU A 61 19.47 7.33 -15.80
N HIS A 62 20.18 6.82 -14.80
CA HIS A 62 21.64 6.75 -14.83
C HIS A 62 22.18 5.93 -16.02
N GLN A 63 21.46 4.88 -16.47
CA GLN A 63 21.89 4.05 -17.60
C GLN A 63 21.38 4.52 -18.97
N ARG A 64 20.23 5.21 -19.01
CA ARG A 64 19.53 5.59 -20.26
C ARG A 64 19.59 7.09 -20.55
N GLY A 65 20.03 7.88 -19.59
CA GLY A 65 20.13 9.34 -19.64
C GLY A 65 18.81 10.09 -19.47
N ASN A 66 17.69 9.38 -19.32
CA ASN A 66 16.35 9.96 -19.11
C ASN A 66 15.48 8.96 -18.34
N TYR A 67 14.43 9.44 -17.67
CA TYR A 67 13.38 8.59 -17.13
C TYR A 67 12.49 7.99 -18.24
N PRO A 68 11.83 6.84 -18.01
CA PRO A 68 10.94 6.22 -18.99
C PRO A 68 9.79 7.16 -19.38
N LEU A 69 9.63 7.45 -20.67
CA LEU A 69 8.49 8.26 -21.11
C LEU A 69 7.19 7.52 -20.85
N GLY A 70 6.17 8.24 -20.39
CA GLY A 70 4.85 7.67 -20.16
C GLY A 70 3.89 8.71 -19.63
N THR A 71 2.65 8.65 -20.09
CA THR A 71 1.58 9.54 -19.62
C THR A 71 0.47 8.69 -19.03
N HIS A 72 0.13 8.95 -17.78
CA HIS A 72 -0.90 8.22 -17.04
C HIS A 72 -0.71 6.69 -16.97
N VAL A 73 0.51 6.24 -16.69
CA VAL A 73 0.83 4.82 -16.56
C VAL A 73 0.40 4.33 -15.16
N LEU A 74 -0.46 3.32 -15.12
CA LEU A 74 -0.92 2.71 -13.87
C LEU A 74 0.12 1.71 -13.36
N LEU A 75 0.87 2.09 -12.33
CA LEU A 75 1.93 1.22 -11.83
C LEU A 75 1.35 0.04 -11.03
N GLY A 76 1.95 -1.13 -11.24
CA GLY A 76 1.48 -2.40 -10.66
C GLY A 76 0.29 -3.02 -11.42
N ALA A 77 -0.21 -2.36 -12.46
CA ALA A 77 -1.08 -2.97 -13.46
C ALA A 77 -0.31 -4.04 -14.26
N PRO A 78 -0.99 -5.05 -14.86
CA PRO A 78 -0.31 -6.07 -15.65
C PRO A 78 0.66 -5.48 -16.68
N GLU A 79 0.27 -4.44 -17.40
CA GLU A 79 1.05 -3.75 -18.44
C GLU A 79 2.25 -2.95 -17.92
N ALA A 80 2.27 -2.57 -16.63
CA ALA A 80 3.31 -1.75 -16.01
C ALA A 80 3.65 -2.27 -14.60
N SER A 81 3.87 -3.58 -14.52
CA SER A 81 4.21 -4.29 -13.29
C SER A 81 5.72 -4.43 -13.09
N ALA A 82 6.54 -4.06 -14.06
CA ALA A 82 8.00 -4.13 -14.02
C ALA A 82 8.66 -2.99 -14.81
N LEU A 83 9.96 -2.81 -14.62
CA LEU A 83 10.79 -1.81 -15.31
C LEU A 83 12.05 -2.47 -15.85
N ASP A 84 12.26 -2.44 -17.16
CA ASP A 84 13.48 -2.89 -17.84
C ASP A 84 14.05 -1.79 -18.75
N HIS A 85 15.03 -2.12 -19.58
CA HIS A 85 15.69 -1.20 -20.52
C HIS A 85 14.76 -0.49 -21.53
N ARG A 86 13.54 -1.01 -21.75
CA ARG A 86 12.51 -0.43 -22.64
C ARG A 86 11.56 0.50 -21.92
N GLY A 87 11.57 0.51 -20.58
CA GLY A 87 10.66 1.26 -19.73
C GLY A 87 9.70 0.33 -18.99
N TRP A 88 8.46 0.79 -18.78
CA TRP A 88 7.43 0.03 -18.07
C TRP A 88 6.93 -1.15 -18.92
N VAL A 89 6.95 -2.35 -18.33
CA VAL A 89 6.61 -3.59 -19.04
C VAL A 89 5.84 -4.56 -18.14
N SER A 90 5.22 -5.57 -18.75
CA SER A 90 4.52 -6.66 -18.06
C SER A 90 5.40 -7.89 -17.79
N ALA A 91 6.44 -8.09 -18.59
CA ALA A 91 7.39 -9.18 -18.48
C ALA A 91 8.80 -8.61 -18.70
N PRO A 92 9.57 -8.39 -17.63
CA PRO A 92 10.87 -7.75 -17.74
C PRO A 92 11.89 -8.68 -18.41
N GLU A 93 12.74 -8.08 -19.25
CA GLU A 93 13.95 -8.71 -19.78
C GLU A 93 15.19 -8.24 -19.00
N ASP A 94 16.24 -9.05 -19.02
CA ASP A 94 17.51 -8.69 -18.38
C ASP A 94 18.27 -7.63 -19.20
N PRO A 95 18.84 -6.58 -18.57
CA PRO A 95 18.75 -6.27 -17.15
C PRO A 95 17.42 -5.58 -16.80
N ALA A 96 16.75 -6.09 -15.76
CA ALA A 96 15.58 -5.46 -15.16
C ALA A 96 15.99 -4.53 -14.01
N TYR A 97 15.46 -3.31 -14.00
CA TYR A 97 15.64 -2.35 -12.90
C TYR A 97 14.62 -2.58 -11.78
N LEU A 98 13.43 -3.04 -12.14
CA LEU A 98 12.36 -3.45 -11.23
C LEU A 98 11.73 -4.72 -11.78
N THR A 99 11.88 -5.84 -11.07
CA THR A 99 11.38 -7.14 -11.52
C THR A 99 9.88 -7.30 -11.33
N ARG A 100 9.32 -6.73 -10.26
CA ARG A 100 7.88 -6.74 -9.99
C ARG A 100 7.49 -5.63 -9.03
N LEU A 101 6.36 -5.00 -9.32
CA LEU A 101 5.64 -4.07 -8.49
C LEU A 101 4.23 -4.60 -8.28
N GLU A 102 3.80 -4.64 -7.02
CA GLU A 102 2.42 -4.95 -6.68
C GLU A 102 1.54 -3.71 -6.90
N PRO A 103 0.27 -3.89 -7.30
CA PRO A 103 -0.68 -2.78 -7.41
C PRO A 103 -1.01 -2.19 -6.02
N ASP A 104 -1.64 -1.02 -5.98
CA ASP A 104 -2.05 -0.39 -4.72
C ASP A 104 -2.92 -1.35 -3.88
N PRO A 105 -2.69 -1.47 -2.55
CA PRO A 105 -3.37 -2.46 -1.71
C PRO A 105 -4.91 -2.36 -1.66
N LEU A 106 -5.51 -1.23 -2.04
CA LEU A 106 -6.97 -1.04 -2.05
C LEU A 106 -7.53 -0.76 -3.44
N ALA A 107 -6.90 0.13 -4.20
CA ALA A 107 -7.41 0.56 -5.49
C ALA A 107 -7.00 -0.37 -6.64
N ALA A 108 -6.11 -1.33 -6.35
CA ALA A 108 -5.42 -2.12 -7.35
C ALA A 108 -4.87 -1.22 -8.47
N ALA A 109 -5.16 -1.53 -9.74
CA ALA A 109 -4.81 -0.74 -10.91
C ALA A 109 -6.05 -0.26 -11.69
N THR A 110 -7.08 0.25 -10.99
CA THR A 110 -8.37 0.59 -11.64
C THR A 110 -8.64 2.09 -11.73
N LEU A 111 -8.38 2.85 -10.66
CA LEU A 111 -8.62 4.29 -10.63
C LEU A 111 -7.29 5.05 -10.55
N PRO A 112 -6.84 5.77 -11.59
CA PRO A 112 -5.58 6.52 -11.51
C PRO A 112 -5.63 7.59 -10.42
N CYS A 113 -4.57 7.68 -9.61
CA CYS A 113 -4.39 8.82 -8.74
C CYS A 113 -4.13 10.09 -9.54
N VAL A 114 -5.00 11.08 -9.37
CA VAL A 114 -4.82 12.44 -9.88
C VAL A 114 -4.75 13.42 -8.70
N LYS A 115 -4.62 14.71 -8.96
CA LYS A 115 -4.62 15.71 -7.89
C LYS A 115 -6.00 15.77 -7.23
N ASN A 116 -6.05 15.84 -5.90
CA ASN A 116 -7.28 16.03 -5.10
C ASN A 116 -8.34 14.92 -5.25
N VAL A 117 -7.91 13.66 -5.41
CA VAL A 117 -8.84 12.52 -5.37
C VAL A 117 -9.32 12.30 -3.92
N PRO A 118 -10.63 12.23 -3.65
CA PRO A 118 -11.16 12.12 -2.29
C PRO A 118 -11.13 10.69 -1.72
N GLN A 119 -10.55 9.74 -2.44
CA GLN A 119 -10.61 8.30 -2.14
C GLN A 119 -9.31 7.59 -2.56
N PRO A 120 -9.06 6.38 -2.04
CA PRO A 120 -7.93 5.56 -2.48
C PRO A 120 -7.92 5.35 -4.00
N CYS A 121 -6.73 5.41 -4.59
CA CYS A 121 -6.49 5.32 -6.02
C CYS A 121 -5.16 4.59 -6.31
N ALA A 122 -5.01 4.10 -7.53
CA ALA A 122 -3.85 3.40 -8.03
C ALA A 122 -2.69 4.37 -8.31
N TYR A 123 -1.46 3.91 -8.12
CA TYR A 123 -0.26 4.67 -8.46
C TYR A 123 -0.27 5.10 -9.92
N ASN A 124 -0.08 6.40 -10.15
CA ASN A 124 -0.17 6.99 -11.47
C ASN A 124 1.13 7.68 -11.83
N TYR A 125 1.89 7.06 -12.73
CA TYR A 125 3.17 7.54 -13.23
C TYR A 125 2.99 8.44 -14.45
N SER A 126 3.76 9.52 -14.51
CA SER A 126 3.90 10.34 -15.72
C SER A 126 5.28 10.98 -15.82
N SER A 127 5.88 10.92 -17.00
CA SER A 127 7.09 11.64 -17.41
C SER A 127 6.94 12.05 -18.88
N ALA A 128 6.93 13.37 -19.13
CA ALA A 128 6.59 13.93 -20.43
C ALA A 128 7.81 13.99 -21.38
N ASP A 129 8.96 14.38 -20.85
CA ASP A 129 10.21 14.59 -21.59
C ASP A 129 11.37 13.74 -21.07
N GLY A 130 11.15 12.95 -20.01
CA GLY A 130 12.17 12.11 -19.39
C GLY A 130 13.12 12.87 -18.47
N GLY A 131 12.97 14.20 -18.31
CA GLY A 131 13.84 15.02 -17.45
C GLY A 131 13.47 14.93 -15.96
N ASP A 132 12.18 14.77 -15.64
CA ASP A 132 11.68 14.42 -14.31
C ASP A 132 10.53 13.42 -14.45
N TYR A 133 10.17 12.78 -13.35
CA TYR A 133 9.00 11.93 -13.27
C TYR A 133 8.06 12.40 -12.17
N SER A 134 6.81 11.99 -12.26
CA SER A 134 5.82 12.16 -11.22
C SER A 134 5.07 10.86 -10.99
N ILE A 135 4.99 10.43 -9.73
CA ILE A 135 4.11 9.34 -9.32
C ILE A 135 3.11 9.90 -8.32
N ARG A 136 1.83 9.92 -8.70
CA ARG A 136 0.76 10.28 -7.78
C ARG A 136 0.26 9.04 -7.04
N PHE A 137 -0.01 9.19 -5.75
CA PHE A 137 -0.50 8.15 -4.86
C PHE A 137 -1.40 8.74 -3.78
N TYR A 138 -2.09 7.90 -3.01
CA TYR A 138 -3.00 8.31 -1.94
C TYR A 138 -2.58 7.72 -0.60
N LEU A 139 -2.66 8.50 0.47
CA LEU A 139 -2.52 8.04 1.85
C LEU A 139 -3.86 8.15 2.58
N GLU A 140 -4.24 7.09 3.29
CA GLU A 140 -5.54 6.97 3.95
C GLU A 140 -5.59 7.68 5.31
N HIS A 141 -4.50 7.56 6.07
CA HIS A 141 -4.35 8.23 7.35
C HIS A 141 -3.18 9.22 7.32
N GLY A 142 -2.13 8.88 6.57
CA GLY A 142 -0.86 9.57 6.60
C GLY A 142 0.14 8.84 7.49
N VAL A 143 1.40 8.89 7.08
CA VAL A 143 2.54 8.30 7.78
C VAL A 143 3.76 9.17 7.53
N ALA A 144 4.61 9.36 8.53
CA ALA A 144 5.79 10.21 8.40
C ALA A 144 6.66 9.81 7.18
N PRO A 145 7.09 10.77 6.34
CA PRO A 145 7.03 12.23 6.56
C PRO A 145 5.71 12.90 6.13
N LEU A 146 4.76 12.16 5.56
CA LEU A 146 3.50 12.66 5.00
C LEU A 146 2.32 12.37 5.95
N SER A 147 2.20 13.16 7.00
CA SER A 147 1.35 12.86 8.16
C SER A 147 -0.15 13.12 7.97
N ALA A 148 -0.58 13.70 6.85
CA ALA A 148 -1.99 13.97 6.56
C ALA A 148 -2.53 13.00 5.51
N PRO A 149 -3.82 12.63 5.56
CA PRO A 149 -4.44 11.84 4.50
C PRO A 149 -4.63 12.68 3.23
N GLY A 150 -4.64 12.02 2.08
CA GLY A 150 -4.89 12.66 0.79
C GLY A 150 -3.93 12.21 -0.30
N THR A 151 -3.98 12.92 -1.42
CA THR A 151 -3.11 12.65 -2.56
C THR A 151 -1.77 13.33 -2.40
N TYR A 152 -0.71 12.62 -2.77
CA TYR A 152 0.65 13.13 -2.82
C TYR A 152 1.29 12.79 -4.17
N GLN A 153 2.40 13.44 -4.45
CA GLN A 153 3.21 13.24 -5.63
C GLN A 153 4.67 12.98 -5.22
N LEU A 154 5.28 11.94 -5.75
CA LEU A 154 6.71 11.69 -5.66
C LEU A 154 7.36 12.11 -6.99
N THR A 155 8.42 12.92 -6.92
CA THR A 155 9.28 13.24 -8.07
C THR A 155 10.73 12.88 -7.77
N SER A 156 11.64 13.11 -8.72
CA SER A 156 13.09 12.93 -8.49
C SER A 156 13.64 13.76 -7.30
N GLN A 157 12.96 14.84 -6.94
CA GLN A 157 13.33 15.74 -5.85
C GLN A 157 12.67 15.38 -4.50
N GLY A 158 11.84 14.34 -4.46
CA GLY A 158 11.14 13.88 -3.26
C GLY A 158 9.63 14.08 -3.29
N TYR A 159 9.01 14.07 -2.11
CA TYR A 159 7.55 14.12 -1.95
C TYR A 159 7.00 15.55 -1.98
N ARG A 160 5.81 15.70 -2.57
CA ARG A 160 5.02 16.93 -2.63
C ARG A 160 3.54 16.61 -2.39
N PRO A 161 2.75 17.51 -1.79
CA PRO A 161 1.29 17.39 -1.74
C PRO A 161 0.66 17.56 -3.13
#